data_AF-A0A951STB7-F1
#
_entry.id   AF-A0A951STB7-F1
#
_cell.length_a   1.000
_cell.length_b   1.000
_cell.length_c   1.000
_cell.angle_alpha   90.00
_cell.angle_beta   90.00
_cell.angle_gamma   90.00
#
_symmetry.space_group_name_H-M   'P 1'
#
loop_
_entity.id
_entity.type
_entity.pdbx_description
1 polymer ?
#
loop_
_entity_poly.entity_id
_entity_poly.type
_entity_poly.pdbx_seq_one_letter_code
_entity_poly.pdbx_strand_id
1 'polypeptide(L)'
;MSEESNFTLNRAEFDFVLPELKAIWPKSSQMLAVIVFGSRTKFPDPKPTSDYDIGVVYSGRRPQLIVAENWDLFLWPKKQWLAGFALQVEIARHGLILFDSDGIAQNQFQMIQDKILPFWGAYLKRF
;
A
#
# COMPACT_ATOMS: atom_id res chain seq x y z
N MET A 1 -8.09 -29.03 3.17
CA MET A 1 -9.03 -27.90 3.36
C MET A 1 -8.43 -27.02 4.45
N SER A 2 -7.69 -25.99 4.07
CA SER A 2 -7.20 -24.99 5.03
C SER A 2 -8.34 -24.02 5.28
N GLU A 3 -8.73 -23.87 6.54
CA GLU A 3 -9.66 -22.82 6.98
C GLU A 3 -9.19 -21.49 6.43
N GLU A 4 -10.03 -20.86 5.59
CA GLU A 4 -9.90 -19.43 5.32
C GLU A 4 -10.15 -18.73 6.66
N SER A 5 -9.06 -18.45 7.37
CA SER A 5 -9.04 -17.53 8.49
C SER A 5 -9.73 -16.25 8.00
N ASN A 6 -10.93 -15.96 8.53
CA ASN A 6 -11.65 -14.71 8.32
C ASN A 6 -10.94 -13.57 9.08
N PHE A 7 -9.65 -13.38 8.79
CA PHE A 7 -8.91 -12.24 9.28
C PHE A 7 -9.54 -10.98 8.71
N THR A 8 -10.04 -10.15 9.61
CA THR A 8 -10.52 -8.82 9.28
C THR A 8 -9.46 -7.81 9.73
N LEU A 9 -8.88 -7.11 8.76
CA LEU A 9 -7.87 -6.09 9.02
C LEU A 9 -8.42 -5.01 9.94
N ASN A 10 -7.71 -4.73 11.04
CA ASN A 10 -8.07 -3.63 11.93
C ASN A 10 -7.53 -2.30 11.39
N ARG A 11 -8.36 -1.58 10.61
CA ARG A 11 -8.00 -0.25 10.08
C ARG A 11 -7.53 0.73 11.15
N ALA A 12 -8.09 0.66 12.36
CA ALA A 12 -7.77 1.61 13.44
C ALA A 12 -6.29 1.55 13.87
N GLU A 13 -5.60 0.43 13.62
CA GLU A 13 -4.15 0.32 13.84
C GLU A 13 -3.36 1.35 13.01
N PHE A 14 -3.90 1.80 11.86
CA PHE A 14 -3.18 2.66 10.92
C PHE A 14 -3.67 4.11 10.92
N ASP A 15 -4.60 4.50 11.80
CA ASP A 15 -5.20 5.83 11.80
C ASP A 15 -4.18 6.95 12.09
N PHE A 16 -3.04 6.62 12.72
CA PHE A 16 -1.95 7.55 13.01
C PHE A 16 -1.13 7.95 11.76
N VAL A 17 -1.11 7.12 10.72
CA VAL A 17 -0.24 7.29 9.54
C VAL A 17 -0.53 8.58 8.78
N LEU A 18 -1.81 8.86 8.51
CA LEU A 18 -2.19 10.00 7.67
C LEU A 18 -1.93 11.36 8.36
N PRO A 19 -2.29 11.56 9.65
CA PRO A 19 -1.89 12.76 10.39
C PRO A 19 -0.38 13.01 10.41
N GLU A 20 0.42 11.97 10.68
CA GLU A 20 1.88 12.10 10.73
C GLU A 20 2.48 12.47 9.37
N LEU A 21 2.08 11.77 8.30
CA LEU A 21 2.51 12.12 6.95
C LEU A 21 2.15 13.56 6.58
N LYS A 22 0.92 14.01 6.91
CA LYS A 22 0.48 15.38 6.64
C LYS A 22 1.32 16.43 7.37
N ALA A 23 1.76 16.15 8.59
CA ALA A 23 2.56 17.08 9.38
C ALA A 23 3.96 17.32 8.77
N ILE A 24 4.54 16.31 8.13
CA ILE A 24 5.89 16.37 7.56
C ILE A 24 5.91 16.57 6.03
N TRP A 25 4.75 16.57 5.37
CA TRP A 25 4.70 16.57 3.91
C TRP A 25 5.18 17.91 3.30
N PRO A 26 6.11 17.90 2.33
CA PRO A 26 6.64 19.14 1.77
C PRO A 26 5.67 19.76 0.76
N LYS A 27 5.57 21.10 0.79
CA LYS A 27 4.73 21.90 -0.15
C LYS A 27 5.12 21.77 -1.63
N SER A 28 6.34 21.28 -1.93
CA SER A 28 6.84 21.08 -3.29
C SER A 28 6.25 19.85 -4.00
N SER A 29 5.38 19.11 -3.30
CA SER A 29 4.75 17.89 -3.79
C SER A 29 3.36 17.74 -3.19
N GLN A 30 2.54 16.90 -3.80
CA GLN A 30 1.19 16.60 -3.35
C GLN A 30 1.02 15.10 -3.14
N MET A 31 0.50 14.70 -1.96
CA MET A 31 0.02 13.34 -1.74
C MET A 31 -1.23 13.09 -2.58
N LEU A 32 -1.23 11.98 -3.32
CA LEU A 32 -2.36 11.53 -4.13
C LEU A 32 -2.99 10.27 -3.57
N ALA A 33 -2.22 9.35 -2.99
CA ALA A 33 -2.79 8.23 -2.25
C ALA A 33 -1.83 7.79 -1.16
N VAL A 34 -2.37 7.25 -0.06
CA VAL A 34 -1.62 6.60 1.02
C VAL A 34 -2.18 5.21 1.21
N ILE A 35 -1.29 4.22 1.16
CA ILE A 35 -1.60 2.80 1.18
C ILE A 35 -0.74 2.17 2.26
N VAL A 36 -1.31 1.34 3.13
CA VAL A 36 -0.55 0.46 4.02
C VAL A 36 -0.62 -0.96 3.50
N PHE A 37 0.47 -1.71 3.62
CA PHE A 37 0.54 -3.07 3.10
C PHE A 37 1.47 -3.93 3.96
N GLY A 38 1.88 -5.08 3.43
CA GLY A 38 2.86 -5.94 4.06
C GLY A 38 2.29 -6.80 5.18
N SER A 39 3.15 -7.19 6.12
CA SER A 39 2.82 -8.23 7.10
C SER A 39 1.66 -7.85 8.02
N ARG A 40 1.62 -6.57 8.44
CA ARG A 40 0.57 -6.01 9.32
C ARG A 40 -0.80 -5.97 8.67
N THR A 41 -0.88 -5.97 7.34
CA THR A 41 -2.16 -6.02 6.63
C THR A 41 -2.54 -7.41 6.13
N LYS A 42 -1.59 -8.35 6.13
CA LYS A 42 -1.74 -9.69 5.57
C LYS A 42 -2.04 -10.76 6.61
N PHE A 43 -1.51 -10.61 7.83
CA PHE A 43 -1.59 -11.63 8.88
C PHE A 43 -2.36 -11.12 10.11
N PRO A 44 -3.14 -11.98 10.79
CA PRO A 44 -3.87 -11.61 12.00
C PRO A 44 -2.98 -11.25 13.19
N ASP A 45 -1.84 -11.93 13.32
CA ASP A 45 -0.86 -11.72 14.38
C ASP A 45 0.51 -11.45 13.75
N PRO A 46 0.76 -10.23 13.21
CA PRO A 46 2.08 -9.87 12.72
C PRO A 46 3.09 -9.93 13.87
N LYS A 47 4.37 -10.20 13.55
CA LYS A 47 5.41 -10.19 14.59
C LYS A 47 5.45 -8.80 15.25
N PRO A 48 5.65 -8.69 16.57
CA PRO A 48 5.70 -7.39 17.25
C PRO A 48 6.74 -6.42 16.67
N THR A 49 7.82 -6.98 16.10
CA THR A 49 8.91 -6.25 15.45
C THR A 49 8.65 -5.95 13.97
N SER A 50 7.46 -6.22 13.44
CA SER A 50 7.17 -5.96 12.04
C SER A 50 7.04 -4.46 11.83
N ASP A 51 7.69 -3.93 10.80
CA ASP A 51 7.59 -2.52 10.44
C ASP A 51 6.24 -2.21 9.79
N TYR A 52 5.92 -0.91 9.70
CA TYR A 52 4.77 -0.41 8.96
C TYR A 52 5.19 -0.15 7.51
N ASP A 53 4.79 -1.03 6.60
CA ASP A 53 4.98 -0.81 5.16
C ASP A 53 3.96 0.21 4.64
N ILE A 54 4.44 1.42 4.31
CA ILE A 54 3.60 2.55 3.93
C ILE A 54 4.00 3.03 2.54
N GLY A 55 3.05 3.01 1.62
CA GLY A 55 3.22 3.49 0.26
C GLY A 55 2.49 4.80 0.03
N VAL A 56 3.19 5.80 -0.52
CA VAL A 56 2.59 7.09 -0.89
C VAL A 56 2.75 7.34 -2.38
N VAL A 57 1.62 7.50 -3.06
CA VAL A 57 1.57 7.98 -4.44
C VAL A 57 1.56 9.49 -4.42
N TYR A 58 2.48 10.13 -5.15
CA TYR A 58 2.62 11.58 -5.13
C TYR A 58 2.77 12.20 -6.51
N SER A 59 2.56 13.52 -6.59
CA SER A 59 2.95 14.35 -7.74
C SER A 59 3.84 15.51 -7.33
N GLY A 60 4.55 16.11 -8.28
CA GLY A 60 5.53 17.16 -8.02
C GLY A 60 6.94 16.61 -7.77
N ARG A 61 7.73 17.30 -6.94
CA ARG A 61 9.10 16.88 -6.61
C ARG A 61 9.09 15.67 -5.68
N ARG A 62 10.11 14.82 -5.76
CA ARG A 62 10.27 13.70 -4.83
C ARG A 62 10.36 14.23 -3.38
N PRO A 63 9.46 13.82 -2.48
CA PRO A 63 9.55 14.18 -1.06
C PRO A 63 10.84 13.64 -0.44
N GLN A 64 11.46 14.44 0.43
CA GLN A 64 12.51 14.00 1.34
C GLN A 64 11.94 14.07 2.75
N LEU A 65 11.70 12.90 3.34
CA LEU A 65 10.97 12.75 4.59
C LEU A 65 11.84 12.02 5.60
N ILE A 66 11.76 12.45 6.85
CA ILE A 66 12.28 11.71 8.00
C ILE A 66 11.05 11.13 8.68
N VAL A 67 10.99 9.80 8.75
CA VAL A 67 9.89 9.05 9.38
C VAL A 67 10.40 8.24 10.56
N ALA A 68 9.49 7.67 11.33
CA ALA A 68 9.83 6.77 12.44
C ALA A 68 10.66 5.57 11.96
N GLU A 69 11.52 5.04 12.83
CA GLU A 69 12.44 3.94 12.48
C GLU A 69 11.71 2.64 12.11
N ASN A 70 10.49 2.45 12.61
CA ASN A 70 9.66 1.29 12.34
C ASN A 70 8.75 1.47 11.11
N TRP A 71 9.05 2.44 10.23
CA TRP A 71 8.32 2.67 8.99
C TRP A 71 9.19 2.34 7.79
N ASP A 72 8.71 1.41 6.97
CA ASP A 72 9.22 1.22 5.61
C ASP A 72 8.41 2.11 4.66
N LEU A 73 8.92 3.31 4.40
CA LEU A 73 8.24 4.30 3.55
C LEU A 73 8.65 4.16 2.07
N PHE A 74 7.66 3.84 1.24
CA PHE A 74 7.78 3.75 -0.21
C PHE A 74 7.14 4.97 -0.88
N LEU A 75 7.89 5.66 -1.73
CA LEU A 75 7.43 6.85 -2.43
C LEU A 75 7.35 6.60 -3.93
N TRP A 76 6.14 6.59 -4.48
CA TRP A 76 5.91 6.37 -5.92
C TRP A 76 5.40 7.64 -6.60
N PRO A 77 6.13 8.20 -7.59
CA PRO A 77 5.56 9.25 -8.42
C PRO A 77 4.37 8.69 -9.20
N LYS A 78 3.32 9.52 -9.40
CA LYS A 78 2.09 9.18 -10.12
C LYS A 78 2.34 8.37 -11.39
N LYS A 79 3.30 8.80 -12.20
CA LYS A 79 3.67 8.15 -13.46
C LYS A 79 4.12 6.69 -13.26
N GLN A 80 4.93 6.43 -12.23
CA GLN A 80 5.42 5.07 -11.93
C GLN A 80 4.31 4.20 -11.34
N TRP A 81 3.46 4.78 -10.47
CA TRP A 81 2.29 4.07 -9.95
C TRP A 81 1.36 3.58 -11.07
N LEU A 82 1.06 4.44 -12.04
CA LEU A 82 0.20 4.10 -13.18
C LEU A 82 0.87 3.15 -14.18
N ALA A 83 2.19 3.20 -14.31
CA ALA A 83 2.93 2.26 -15.17
C ALA A 83 2.89 0.82 -14.64
N GLY A 84 2.69 0.66 -13.33
CA GLY A 84 2.60 -0.62 -12.66
C GLY A 84 3.96 -1.25 -12.33
N PHE A 85 3.97 -2.07 -11.29
CA PHE A 85 5.13 -2.85 -10.86
C PHE A 85 4.67 -4.09 -10.09
N ALA A 86 5.50 -5.15 -10.04
CA ALA A 86 5.09 -6.47 -9.53
C ALA A 86 4.51 -6.43 -8.10
N LEU A 87 5.11 -5.64 -7.21
CA LEU A 87 4.63 -5.51 -5.82
C LEU A 87 3.20 -4.95 -5.73
N GLN A 88 2.70 -4.18 -6.71
CA GLN A 88 1.31 -3.72 -6.70
C GLN A 88 0.30 -4.86 -6.70
N VAL A 89 0.65 -6.02 -7.25
CA VAL A 89 -0.26 -7.18 -7.27
C VAL A 89 -0.52 -7.68 -5.85
N GLU A 90 0.53 -7.76 -5.02
CA GLU A 90 0.41 -8.15 -3.61
C GLU A 90 -0.30 -7.05 -2.80
N ILE A 91 0.04 -5.79 -3.05
CA ILE A 91 -0.61 -4.63 -2.43
C ILE A 91 -2.11 -4.62 -2.76
N ALA A 92 -2.52 -4.92 -3.99
CA ALA A 92 -3.94 -4.94 -4.36
C ALA A 92 -4.72 -6.12 -3.73
N ARG A 93 -4.04 -7.17 -3.26
CA ARG A 93 -4.67 -8.31 -2.57
C ARG A 93 -4.88 -8.03 -1.09
N HIS A 94 -3.94 -7.37 -0.44
CA HIS A 94 -3.84 -7.32 1.02
C HIS A 94 -3.66 -5.90 1.58
N GLY A 95 -3.42 -4.91 0.73
CA GLY A 95 -3.19 -3.53 1.14
C GLY A 95 -4.49 -2.81 1.47
N LEU A 96 -4.36 -1.78 2.30
CA LEU A 96 -5.44 -0.91 2.73
C LEU A 96 -5.15 0.52 2.28
N ILE A 97 -6.13 1.12 1.62
CA ILE A 97 -6.07 2.51 1.18
C ILE A 97 -6.53 3.40 2.35
N LEU A 98 -5.65 4.24 2.86
CA LEU A 98 -5.96 5.21 3.92
C LEU A 98 -6.42 6.56 3.36
N PHE A 99 -5.88 6.94 2.20
CA PHE A 99 -6.20 8.18 1.50
C PHE A 99 -6.11 7.96 -0.01
N ASP A 100 -7.02 8.53 -0.78
CA ASP A 100 -7.03 8.42 -2.23
C ASP A 100 -7.70 9.64 -2.89
N SER A 101 -6.90 10.49 -3.51
CA SER A 101 -7.34 11.62 -4.33
C SER A 101 -7.71 11.09 -5.71
N ASP A 102 -8.95 11.38 -6.13
CA ASP A 102 -9.46 11.06 -7.46
C ASP A 102 -9.44 9.55 -7.80
N GLY A 103 -9.42 8.69 -6.78
CA GLY A 103 -9.50 7.24 -6.92
C GLY A 103 -8.27 6.60 -7.57
N ILE A 104 -7.08 7.22 -7.51
CA ILE A 104 -5.89 6.72 -8.21
C ILE A 104 -5.42 5.35 -7.68
N ALA A 105 -5.52 5.10 -6.38
CA ALA A 105 -5.16 3.81 -5.81
C ALA A 105 -6.28 2.79 -6.06
N GLN A 106 -7.53 3.18 -5.80
CA GLN A 106 -8.69 2.32 -5.97
C GLN A 106 -8.84 1.82 -7.42
N ASN A 107 -8.67 2.70 -8.41
CA ASN A 107 -8.74 2.33 -9.82
C ASN A 107 -7.63 1.35 -10.22
N GLN A 108 -6.42 1.54 -9.67
CA GLN A 108 -5.30 0.64 -9.93
C GLN A 108 -5.55 -0.73 -9.28
N PHE A 109 -6.05 -0.76 -8.04
CA PHE A 109 -6.41 -2.00 -7.34
C PHE A 109 -7.48 -2.76 -8.11
N GLN A 110 -8.56 -2.08 -8.52
CA GLN A 110 -9.65 -2.67 -9.30
C GLN A 110 -9.13 -3.25 -10.62
N MET A 111 -8.29 -2.51 -11.35
CA MET A 111 -7.68 -3.00 -12.58
C MET A 111 -6.86 -4.27 -12.36
N ILE A 112 -6.05 -4.30 -11.30
CA ILE A 112 -5.24 -5.48 -10.95
C ILE A 112 -6.14 -6.65 -10.57
N GLN A 113 -7.16 -6.42 -9.76
CA GLN A 113 -8.10 -7.45 -9.30
C GLN A 113 -8.90 -8.04 -10.46
N ASP A 114 -9.34 -7.22 -11.40
CA ASP A 114 -10.17 -7.66 -12.53
C ASP A 114 -9.36 -8.28 -13.66
N LYS A 115 -8.16 -7.76 -13.92
CA LYS A 115 -7.41 -8.06 -15.16
C LYS A 115 -6.11 -8.79 -14.96
N ILE A 116 -5.53 -8.77 -13.76
CA ILE A 116 -4.23 -9.39 -13.49
C ILE A 116 -4.38 -10.60 -12.58
N LEU A 117 -5.00 -10.46 -11.42
CA LEU A 117 -5.13 -11.54 -10.44
C LEU A 117 -5.74 -12.84 -10.98
N PRO A 118 -6.78 -12.83 -11.84
CA PRO A 118 -7.37 -14.05 -12.37
C PRO A 118 -6.38 -14.91 -13.16
N PHE A 119 -5.37 -14.27 -13.78
CA PHE A 119 -4.32 -14.95 -14.55
C PHE A 119 -3.03 -15.15 -13.76
N TRP A 120 -2.84 -14.39 -12.67
CA TRP A 120 -1.62 -14.39 -11.88
C TRP A 120 -1.35 -15.74 -11.18
N GLY A 121 -2.39 -16.37 -10.65
CA GLY A 121 -2.29 -17.69 -10.00
C GLY A 121 -1.81 -18.81 -10.93
N ALA A 122 -2.01 -18.67 -12.24
CA ALA A 122 -1.52 -19.62 -13.24
C ALA A 122 0.00 -19.50 -13.49
N TYR A 123 0.60 -18.33 -13.24
CA TYR A 123 2.03 -18.09 -13.44
C TYR A 123 2.89 -18.50 -12.24
N LEU A 124 2.37 -18.44 -11.01
CA LEU A 124 3.14 -18.76 -9.80
C LEU A 124 3.28 -20.26 -9.52
N LYS A 125 2.42 -21.13 -10.09
CA LYS A 125 2.51 -22.60 -9.93
C LYS A 125 3.61 -23.27 -10.76
N ARG A 126 4.48 -22.50 -11.43
CA ARG A 126 5.56 -23.02 -12.29
C ARG A 126 6.95 -22.99 -11.67
N PHE A 127 7.08 -22.69 -10.37
CA PHE A 127 8.34 -22.74 -9.64
C PHE A 127 8.18 -23.47 -8.30
#